data_AF-A0AAJ0JRA2-F1
#
_entry.id   AF-A0AAJ0JRA2-F1
#
_cell.length_a   1.000
_cell.length_b   1.000
_cell.length_c   1.000
_cell.angle_alpha   90.00
_cell.angle_beta   90.00
_cell.angle_gamma   90.00
#
_symmetry.space_group_name_H-M   'P 1'
#
loop_
_entity.id
_entity.type
_entity.pdbx_description
1 polymer ?
#
loop_
_entity_poly.entity_id
_entity_poly.type
_entity_poly.pdbx_seq_one_letter_code
_entity_poly.pdbx_strand_id
1 'polypeptide(L)'
;MGTTISIVLLALVIIGNTISIWYVSRSKENTSFISSRPLSEHTSYETANRITTLEETLKDAQPLIDRYKKERKQNHWKQYNDWKRLYESKRGRCAQCHGEDLEIKTDYKYDRTRPVVFIEGCIEYPKSAKYKCKTCGEVISTWEFKEDE
;
A
#
# COMPACT_ATOMS: atom_id res chain seq x y z
N MET A 1 23.21 46.27 15.83
CA MET A 1 22.48 47.14 14.86
C MET A 1 21.72 46.38 13.77
N GLY A 2 21.95 45.07 13.56
CA GLY A 2 21.17 44.31 12.55
C GLY A 2 19.80 43.79 13.04
N THR A 3 19.65 43.50 14.33
CA THR A 3 18.44 42.87 14.89
C THR A 3 17.22 43.80 14.92
N THR A 4 17.43 45.10 15.12
CA THR A 4 16.35 46.10 15.13
C THR A 4 15.74 46.32 13.73
N ILE A 5 16.58 46.27 12.68
CA ILE A 5 16.14 46.43 11.29
C ILE A 5 15.25 45.25 10.87
N SER A 6 15.63 44.02 11.26
CA SER A 6 14.85 42.82 10.97
C SER A 6 13.48 42.81 11.65
N ILE A 7 13.38 43.30 12.88
CA ILE A 7 12.09 43.38 13.61
C ILE A 7 11.14 44.40 12.95
N VAL A 8 11.67 45.55 12.51
CA VAL A 8 10.86 46.58 11.83
C VAL A 8 10.33 46.07 10.49
N LEU A 9 11.15 45.36 9.71
CA LEU A 9 10.71 44.77 8.44
C LEU A 9 9.61 43.71 8.64
N LEU A 10 9.71 42.90 9.69
CA LEU A 10 8.73 41.87 9.99
C LEU A 10 7.38 42.48 10.42
N ALA A 11 7.42 43.58 11.18
CA ALA A 11 6.22 44.33 11.55
C ALA A 11 5.50 44.95 10.32
N LEU A 12 6.26 45.50 9.37
CA LEU A 12 5.70 46.09 8.14
C LEU A 12 5.00 45.04 7.25
N VAL A 13 5.53 43.82 7.17
CA VAL A 13 4.91 42.72 6.41
C VAL A 13 3.58 42.29 7.03
N ILE A 14 3.51 42.22 8.37
CA ILE A 14 2.28 41.87 9.07
C ILE A 14 1.22 42.95 8.84
N ILE A 15 1.59 44.22 8.99
CA ILE A 15 0.66 45.35 8.78
C ILE A 15 0.16 45.36 7.33
N GLY A 16 1.04 45.20 6.34
CA GLY A 16 0.66 45.14 4.92
C GLY A 16 -0.31 44.01 4.61
N ASN A 17 -0.08 42.80 5.16
CA ASN A 17 -0.98 41.67 4.98
C ASN A 17 -2.35 41.89 5.64
N THR A 18 -2.40 42.51 6.82
CA THR A 18 -3.68 42.82 7.46
C THR A 18 -4.51 43.85 6.69
N ILE A 19 -3.85 44.87 6.11
CA ILE A 19 -4.53 45.88 5.28
C ILE A 19 -5.03 45.26 3.97
N SER A 20 -4.24 44.37 3.34
CA SER A 20 -4.67 43.72 2.10
C SER A 20 -5.87 42.80 2.31
N ILE A 21 -5.89 42.02 3.41
CA ILE A 21 -7.02 41.17 3.78
C ILE A 21 -8.26 42.02 4.05
N TRP A 22 -8.13 43.13 4.77
CA TRP A 22 -9.25 44.03 5.05
C TRP A 22 -9.80 44.69 3.77
N TYR A 23 -8.92 45.12 2.86
CA TYR A 23 -9.34 45.72 1.58
C TYR A 23 -10.04 44.70 0.66
N VAL A 24 -9.51 43.48 0.57
CA VAL A 24 -10.15 42.38 -0.19
C VAL A 24 -11.47 41.97 0.44
N SER A 25 -11.57 41.96 1.78
CA SER A 25 -12.82 41.69 2.49
C SER A 25 -13.87 42.75 2.23
N ARG A 26 -13.48 44.04 2.27
CA ARG A 26 -14.38 45.18 2.03
C ARG A 26 -14.79 45.30 0.56
N SER A 27 -13.93 44.88 -0.37
CA SER A 27 -14.26 44.80 -1.80
C SER A 27 -15.32 43.74 -2.11
N LYS A 28 -15.43 42.68 -1.29
CA LYS A 28 -16.44 41.62 -1.47
C LYS A 28 -17.83 42.02 -0.99
N GLU A 29 -17.96 42.96 -0.05
CA GLU A 29 -19.27 43.45 0.41
C GLU A 29 -19.99 44.33 -0.62
N ASN A 30 -19.26 44.99 -1.54
CA ASN A 30 -19.85 45.93 -2.50
C ASN A 30 -20.25 45.31 -3.86
N THR A 31 -20.08 44.00 -4.03
CA THR A 31 -20.55 43.28 -5.23
C THR A 31 -21.66 42.30 -4.86
N SER A 32 -22.77 42.83 -4.35
CA SER A 32 -24.03 42.10 -4.26
C SER A 32 -24.65 41.95 -5.67
N PHE A 33 -24.12 41.03 -6.45
CA PHE A 33 -24.81 40.49 -7.62
C PHE A 33 -24.31 39.07 -7.91
N ILE A 34 -24.51 38.15 -6.98
CA ILE A 34 -24.28 36.73 -7.20
C ILE A 34 -25.53 35.99 -6.74
N SER A 35 -26.30 35.55 -7.74
CA SER A 35 -27.14 34.35 -7.77
C SER A 35 -27.74 33.89 -6.44
N SER A 36 -29.07 33.89 -6.37
CA SER A 36 -29.92 33.46 -5.25
C SER A 36 -29.88 31.95 -4.93
N ARG A 37 -28.75 31.26 -5.15
CA ARG A 37 -28.52 29.90 -4.63
C ARG A 37 -27.56 29.96 -3.44
N PRO A 38 -27.93 29.42 -2.27
CA PRO A 38 -27.07 29.45 -1.09
C PRO A 38 -25.74 28.70 -1.37
N LEU A 39 -24.62 29.30 -1.00
CA LEU A 39 -23.26 28.76 -1.18
C LEU A 39 -23.12 27.29 -0.73
N SER A 40 -23.90 26.85 0.26
CA SER A 40 -23.91 25.48 0.77
C SER A 40 -24.39 24.45 -0.27
N GLU A 41 -25.32 24.79 -1.15
CA GLU A 41 -25.83 23.92 -2.20
C GLU A 41 -24.83 23.73 -3.35
N HIS A 42 -24.05 24.77 -3.67
CA HIS A 42 -23.02 24.67 -4.70
C HIS A 42 -21.85 23.80 -4.21
N THR A 43 -21.44 23.97 -2.95
CA THR A 43 -20.39 23.14 -2.34
C THR A 43 -20.84 21.69 -2.18
N SER A 44 -22.11 21.42 -1.88
CA SER A 44 -22.61 20.05 -1.73
C SER A 44 -22.72 19.33 -3.09
N TYR A 45 -23.19 20.03 -4.14
CA TYR A 45 -23.26 19.48 -5.49
C TYR A 45 -21.88 19.17 -6.07
N GLU A 46 -20.92 20.09 -5.92
CA GLU A 46 -19.55 19.87 -6.40
C GLU A 46 -18.88 18.71 -5.64
N THR A 47 -19.11 18.60 -4.34
CA THR A 47 -18.59 17.49 -3.53
C THR A 47 -19.25 16.17 -3.94
N ALA A 48 -20.56 16.14 -4.19
CA ALA A 48 -21.27 14.96 -4.65
C ALA A 48 -20.76 14.49 -6.02
N ASN A 49 -20.55 15.41 -6.97
CA ASN A 49 -19.98 15.07 -8.28
C ASN A 49 -18.54 14.54 -8.18
N ARG A 50 -17.73 15.06 -7.25
CA ARG A 50 -16.38 14.51 -6.99
C ARG A 50 -16.45 13.11 -6.40
N ILE A 51 -17.41 12.83 -5.53
CA ILE A 51 -17.61 11.49 -4.96
C ILE A 51 -18.06 10.51 -6.05
N THR A 52 -19.03 10.87 -6.89
CA THR A 52 -19.52 9.98 -7.96
C THR A 52 -18.43 9.67 -8.98
N THR A 53 -17.64 10.68 -9.38
CA THR A 53 -16.49 10.47 -10.29
C THR A 53 -15.41 9.58 -9.66
N LEU A 54 -15.15 9.71 -8.35
CA LEU A 54 -14.25 8.80 -7.62
C LEU A 54 -14.81 7.37 -7.54
N GLU A 55 -16.11 7.21 -7.33
CA GLU A 55 -16.76 5.89 -7.34
C GLU A 55 -16.70 5.22 -8.71
N GLU A 56 -16.89 5.98 -9.79
CA GLU A 56 -16.77 5.47 -11.17
C GLU A 56 -15.33 5.07 -11.49
N THR A 57 -14.35 5.93 -11.19
CA THR A 57 -12.93 5.59 -11.40
C THR A 57 -12.50 4.39 -10.55
N LEU A 58 -13.02 4.24 -9.32
CA LEU A 58 -12.78 3.04 -8.51
C LEU A 58 -13.42 1.79 -9.13
N LYS A 59 -14.64 1.89 -9.67
CA LYS A 59 -15.29 0.76 -10.37
C LYS A 59 -14.48 0.30 -11.58
N ASP A 60 -13.90 1.23 -12.32
CA ASP A 60 -13.06 0.92 -13.49
C ASP A 60 -11.68 0.36 -13.10
N ALA A 61 -11.11 0.85 -11.99
CA ALA A 61 -9.81 0.38 -11.49
C ALA A 61 -9.88 -0.97 -10.76
N GLN A 62 -11.00 -1.27 -10.09
CA GLN A 62 -11.20 -2.50 -9.33
C GLN A 62 -10.89 -3.79 -10.13
N PRO A 63 -11.37 -3.99 -11.38
CA PRO A 63 -11.04 -5.19 -12.14
C PRO A 63 -9.55 -5.28 -12.50
N LEU A 64 -8.86 -4.15 -12.69
CA LEU A 64 -7.42 -4.12 -12.94
C LEU A 64 -6.64 -4.52 -11.68
N ILE A 65 -7.03 -3.99 -10.52
CA ILE A 65 -6.47 -4.35 -9.22
C ILE A 65 -6.67 -5.84 -8.94
N ASP A 66 -7.87 -6.37 -9.21
CA ASP A 66 -8.19 -7.78 -8.97
C ASP A 66 -7.42 -8.70 -9.92
N ARG A 67 -7.27 -8.31 -11.19
CA ARG A 67 -6.42 -9.02 -12.15
C ARG A 67 -4.97 -9.06 -11.68
N TYR A 68 -4.41 -7.92 -11.30
CA TYR A 68 -3.04 -7.83 -10.80
C TYR A 68 -2.82 -8.68 -9.55
N LYS A 69 -3.73 -8.62 -8.57
CA LYS A 69 -3.68 -9.47 -7.37
C LYS A 69 -3.70 -10.96 -7.72
N LYS A 70 -4.53 -11.36 -8.69
CA LYS A 70 -4.62 -12.75 -9.16
C LYS A 70 -3.32 -13.20 -9.84
N GLU A 71 -2.77 -12.39 -10.72
CA GLU A 71 -1.50 -12.66 -11.40
C GLU A 71 -0.35 -12.78 -10.40
N ARG A 72 -0.23 -11.83 -9.47
CA ARG A 72 0.77 -11.90 -8.38
C ARG A 72 0.64 -13.21 -7.60
N LYS A 73 -0.58 -13.58 -7.19
CA LYS A 73 -0.83 -14.85 -6.49
C LYS A 73 -0.38 -16.06 -7.31
N GLN A 74 -0.67 -16.08 -8.60
CA GLN A 74 -0.24 -17.17 -9.49
C GLN A 74 1.28 -17.23 -9.62
N ASN A 75 1.96 -16.09 -9.74
CA ASN A 75 3.42 -16.01 -9.83
C ASN A 75 4.10 -16.50 -8.55
N HIS A 76 3.59 -16.15 -7.37
CA HIS A 76 4.08 -16.69 -6.09
C HIS A 76 4.06 -18.22 -6.08
N TRP A 77 2.93 -18.82 -6.46
CA TRP A 77 2.78 -20.27 -6.51
C TRP A 77 3.68 -20.92 -7.56
N LYS A 78 3.79 -20.32 -8.74
CA LYS A 78 4.64 -20.81 -9.82
C LYS A 78 6.10 -20.85 -9.39
N GLN A 79 6.66 -19.71 -8.94
CA GLN A 79 8.06 -19.64 -8.50
C GLN A 79 8.34 -20.59 -7.33
N TYR A 80 7.43 -20.66 -6.35
CA TYR A 80 7.57 -21.60 -5.23
C TYR A 80 7.58 -23.04 -5.69
N ASN A 81 6.64 -23.45 -6.56
CA ASN A 81 6.55 -24.83 -7.03
C ASN A 81 7.77 -25.21 -7.88
N ASP A 82 8.26 -24.30 -8.71
CA ASP A 82 9.48 -24.50 -9.49
C ASP A 82 10.69 -24.73 -8.57
N TRP A 83 10.85 -23.89 -7.53
CA TRP A 83 11.88 -24.09 -6.51
C TRP A 83 11.68 -25.39 -5.74
N LYS A 84 10.47 -25.66 -5.25
CA LYS A 84 10.12 -26.83 -4.43
C LYS A 84 10.43 -28.14 -5.17
N ARG A 85 10.12 -28.19 -6.47
CA ARG A 85 10.38 -29.35 -7.34
C ARG A 85 11.86 -29.73 -7.41
N LEU A 86 12.77 -28.76 -7.32
CA LEU A 86 14.22 -29.02 -7.31
C LEU A 86 14.68 -29.81 -6.07
N TYR A 87 13.93 -29.71 -4.96
CA TYR A 87 14.27 -30.33 -3.68
C TYR A 87 13.38 -31.52 -3.33
N GLU A 88 12.13 -31.57 -3.78
CA GLU A 88 11.26 -32.76 -3.63
C GLU A 88 11.74 -33.94 -4.47
N SER A 89 12.32 -33.68 -5.64
CA SER A 89 12.85 -34.73 -6.52
C SER A 89 14.21 -35.26 -6.09
N LYS A 90 14.93 -34.54 -5.22
CA LYS A 90 16.26 -34.93 -4.73
C LYS A 90 16.15 -35.55 -3.34
N ARG A 91 16.23 -36.89 -3.26
CA ARG A 91 16.60 -37.57 -2.00
C ARG A 91 18.07 -37.30 -1.70
N GLY A 92 18.34 -36.13 -1.11
CA GLY A 92 19.68 -35.69 -0.74
C GLY A 92 20.05 -36.08 0.69
N ARG A 93 21.33 -35.92 1.02
CA ARG A 93 21.84 -35.91 2.40
C ARG A 93 22.30 -34.50 2.74
N CYS A 94 22.14 -34.10 4.00
CA CYS A 94 22.73 -32.88 4.50
C CYS A 94 24.25 -32.92 4.30
N ALA A 95 24.84 -31.89 3.70
CA ALA A 95 26.29 -31.85 3.52
C ALA A 95 27.06 -31.76 4.85
N GLN A 96 26.44 -31.19 5.88
CA GLN A 96 27.08 -30.91 7.16
C GLN A 96 27.09 -32.12 8.12
N CYS A 97 25.96 -32.82 8.23
CA CYS A 97 25.79 -33.93 9.18
C CYS A 97 25.49 -35.28 8.52
N HIS A 98 25.40 -35.31 7.19
CA HIS A 98 25.01 -36.49 6.40
C HIS A 98 23.62 -37.07 6.74
N GLY A 99 22.82 -36.36 7.53
CA GLY A 99 21.43 -36.73 7.85
C GLY A 99 20.53 -36.69 6.63
N GLU A 100 19.59 -37.62 6.58
CA GLU A 100 18.61 -37.80 5.49
C GLU A 100 17.26 -37.13 5.79
N ASP A 101 17.03 -36.70 7.03
CA ASP A 101 15.80 -36.01 7.43
C ASP A 101 15.87 -34.54 7.03
N LEU A 102 15.45 -34.28 5.79
CA LEU A 102 15.38 -32.96 5.18
C LEU A 102 13.91 -32.55 5.05
N GLU A 103 13.59 -31.29 5.34
CA GLU A 103 12.23 -30.77 5.26
C GLU A 103 12.18 -29.40 4.59
N ILE A 104 11.01 -29.12 4.00
CA ILE A 104 10.66 -27.80 3.51
C ILE A 104 9.75 -27.14 4.53
N LYS A 105 10.18 -26.02 5.11
CA LYS A 105 9.36 -25.14 5.94
C LYS A 105 8.94 -23.92 5.13
N THR A 106 7.63 -23.75 4.95
CA THR A 106 7.07 -22.66 4.15
C THR A 106 6.33 -21.68 5.04
N ASP A 107 6.60 -20.38 4.87
CA ASP A 107 5.81 -19.30 5.44
C ASP A 107 4.73 -18.88 4.44
N TYR A 108 3.48 -18.90 4.89
CA TYR A 108 2.32 -18.61 4.05
C TYR A 108 1.70 -17.26 4.40
N LYS A 109 1.12 -16.62 3.40
CA LYS A 109 0.15 -15.56 3.63
C LYS A 109 -1.22 -16.18 3.88
N TYR A 110 -1.88 -15.71 4.92
CA TYR A 110 -3.21 -16.18 5.32
C TYR A 110 -4.26 -15.09 5.10
N ASP A 111 -5.41 -15.50 4.56
CA ASP A 111 -6.63 -14.71 4.52
C ASP A 111 -7.33 -14.80 5.88
N ARG A 112 -7.20 -13.73 6.67
CA ARG A 112 -7.81 -13.63 8.01
C ARG A 112 -9.29 -13.23 7.99
N THR A 113 -9.85 -12.94 6.81
CA THR A 113 -11.28 -12.59 6.68
C THR A 113 -12.17 -13.83 6.68
N ARG A 114 -11.59 -15.00 6.42
CA ARG A 114 -12.28 -16.29 6.44
C ARG A 114 -12.33 -16.85 7.85
N PRO A 115 -13.44 -17.50 8.24
CA PRO A 115 -13.54 -18.15 9.54
C PRO A 115 -12.48 -19.26 9.64
N VAL A 116 -11.72 -19.27 10.73
CA VAL A 116 -10.53 -20.14 10.98
C VAL A 116 -10.92 -21.59 11.31
N VAL A 117 -11.99 -22.11 10.69
CA VAL A 117 -12.45 -23.49 10.93
C VAL A 117 -11.41 -24.49 10.41
N PHE A 118 -10.70 -24.14 9.32
CA PHE A 118 -9.62 -24.93 8.76
C PHE A 118 -8.47 -24.02 8.30
N ILE A 119 -7.28 -24.15 8.92
CA ILE A 119 -6.10 -23.34 8.60
C ILE A 119 -5.72 -23.45 7.11
N GLU A 120 -5.89 -24.64 6.52
CA GLU A 120 -5.63 -24.88 5.09
C GLU A 120 -6.52 -24.02 4.18
N GLY A 121 -7.78 -23.76 4.58
CA GLY A 121 -8.72 -22.93 3.82
C GLY A 121 -8.41 -21.43 3.84
N CYS A 122 -7.51 -21.02 4.74
CA CYS A 122 -7.03 -19.64 4.87
C CYS A 122 -5.72 -19.39 4.10
N ILE A 123 -5.06 -20.40 3.53
CA ILE A 123 -3.80 -20.21 2.82
C ILE A 123 -4.05 -19.48 1.49
N GLU A 124 -3.46 -18.30 1.33
CA GLU A 124 -3.47 -17.59 0.05
C GLU A 124 -2.33 -18.06 -0.85
N TYR A 125 -1.09 -17.80 -0.44
CA TYR A 125 0.12 -18.11 -1.22
C TYR A 125 1.38 -18.11 -0.34
N PRO A 126 2.45 -18.81 -0.75
CA PRO A 126 3.73 -18.83 -0.02
C PRO A 126 4.46 -17.49 -0.15
N LYS A 127 5.04 -17.00 0.94
CA LYS A 127 5.87 -15.78 0.98
C LYS A 127 7.35 -16.11 0.88
N SER A 128 7.76 -17.11 1.65
CA SER A 128 9.12 -17.64 1.68
C SER A 128 9.10 -19.11 2.08
N ALA A 129 10.18 -19.82 1.78
CA ALA A 129 10.35 -21.20 2.16
C ALA A 129 11.83 -21.51 2.43
N LYS A 130 12.09 -22.45 3.33
CA LYS A 130 13.43 -22.92 3.68
C LYS A 130 13.48 -24.42 3.56
N TYR A 131 14.42 -24.91 2.76
CA TYR A 131 14.80 -26.31 2.72
C TYR A 131 15.96 -26.52 3.69
N LYS A 132 15.74 -27.34 4.73
CA LYS A 132 16.71 -27.50 5.81
C LYS A 132 16.80 -28.92 6.33
N CYS A 133 17.91 -29.23 6.97
CA CYS A 133 18.09 -30.48 7.69
C CYS A 133 17.45 -30.40 9.08
N LYS A 134 16.64 -31.39 9.44
CA LYS A 134 16.09 -31.50 10.80
C LYS A 134 17.12 -31.93 11.82
N THR A 135 18.08 -32.76 11.42
CA THR A 135 19.08 -33.33 12.34
C THR A 135 20.03 -32.27 12.88
N CYS A 136 20.59 -31.42 12.03
CA CYS A 136 21.56 -30.39 12.44
C CYS A 136 21.03 -28.95 12.32
N GLY A 137 19.86 -28.73 11.71
CA GLY A 137 19.27 -27.40 11.52
C GLY A 137 19.79 -26.62 10.31
N GLU A 138 20.79 -27.14 9.59
CA GLU A 138 21.42 -26.46 8.45
C GLU A 138 20.40 -26.10 7.36
N VAL A 139 20.43 -24.84 6.88
CA VAL A 139 19.56 -24.35 5.82
C VAL A 139 20.26 -24.50 4.48
N ILE A 140 19.82 -25.48 3.70
CA ILE A 140 20.43 -25.85 2.42
C ILE A 140 20.03 -24.88 1.31
N SER A 141 18.79 -24.42 1.33
CA SER A 141 18.29 -23.44 0.37
C SER A 141 17.16 -22.62 0.97
N THR A 142 17.07 -21.37 0.55
CA THR A 142 15.92 -20.50 0.84
C THR A 142 15.29 -20.06 -0.48
N TRP A 143 13.97 -19.96 -0.48
CA TRP A 143 13.19 -19.32 -1.53
C TRP A 143 12.44 -18.14 -0.94
N GLU A 144 12.46 -17.03 -1.64
CA GLU A 144 11.67 -15.84 -1.37
C GLU A 144 11.12 -15.35 -2.70
N PHE A 145 9.87 -14.90 -2.68
CA PHE A 145 9.24 -14.38 -3.88
C PHE A 145 9.98 -13.13 -4.38
N LYS A 146 10.27 -13.10 -5.68
CA LYS A 146 10.81 -11.92 -6.36
C LYS A 146 9.78 -11.44 -7.35
N GLU A 147 9.39 -10.17 -7.26
CA GLU A 147 8.62 -9.54 -8.33
C GLU A 147 9.53 -9.40 -9.55
N ASP A 148 9.03 -9.81 -10.71
CA ASP A 148 9.72 -9.58 -11.97
C ASP A 148 9.76 -8.05 -12.18
N GLU A 149 10.97 -7.48 -12.30
CA GLU A 149 11.22 -6.05 -12.57
C GLU A 149 10.76 -5.62 -13.97
#